data_AF-A0AAU5IWL5-F1
#
_entry.id   AF-A0AAU5IWL5-F1
#
_cell.length_a   1.000
_cell.length_b   1.000
_cell.length_c   1.000
_cell.angle_alpha   90.00
_cell.angle_beta   90.00
_cell.angle_gamma   90.00
#
_symmetry.space_group_name_H-M   'P 1'
#
loop_
_entity.id
_entity.type
_entity.pdbx_description
1 polymer ?
#
loop_
_entity_poly.entity_id
_entity_poly.type
_entity_poly.pdbx_seq_one_letter_code
_entity_poly.pdbx_strand_id
1 'polypeptide(L)'
;MLPRPLTGFARNKPLNAHPLPQRPLHKPVRSAIRIEDPLVMPLVPGDANPTGTPGTVVPVQPGDVVEILVDGIGTLSNPVVEP
;
A
#
# COMPACT_ATOMS: atom_id res chain seq x y z
N MET A 1 -17.43 -17.95 8.90
CA MET A 1 -16.61 -16.83 9.40
C MET A 1 -16.22 -15.99 8.19
N LEU A 2 -16.71 -14.76 8.05
CA LEU A 2 -16.37 -13.89 6.91
C LEU A 2 -14.89 -13.47 6.99
N PRO A 3 -14.14 -13.42 5.87
CA PRO A 3 -12.77 -12.92 5.89
C PRO A 3 -12.78 -11.45 6.32
N ARG A 4 -11.99 -11.12 7.35
CA ARG A 4 -11.82 -9.72 7.78
C ARG A 4 -11.12 -8.95 6.66
N PRO A 5 -11.59 -7.73 6.30
CA PRO A 5 -10.89 -6.92 5.33
C PRO A 5 -9.49 -6.57 5.86
N LEU A 6 -8.46 -6.83 5.04
CA LEU A 6 -7.11 -6.35 5.30
C LEU A 6 -7.15 -4.82 5.32
N THR A 7 -6.96 -4.26 6.51
CA THR A 7 -6.92 -2.82 6.72
C THR A 7 -5.46 -2.39 6.77
N GLY A 8 -5.04 -1.65 5.75
CA GLY A 8 -3.74 -0.99 5.71
C GLY A 8 -3.86 0.46 6.16
N PHE A 9 -2.90 0.90 6.97
CA PHE A 9 -2.76 2.25 7.48
C PHE A 9 -1.39 2.77 7.07
N ALA A 10 -1.31 3.75 6.17
CA ALA A 10 -0.09 4.51 5.97
C ALA A 10 -0.10 5.72 6.91
N ARG A 11 1.04 6.07 7.49
CA ARG A 11 1.28 7.34 8.15
C ARG A 11 2.66 7.83 7.76
N ASN A 12 2.74 9.08 7.33
CA ASN A 12 4.03 9.74 7.26
C ASN A 12 4.35 10.23 8.69
N LYS A 13 5.53 9.92 9.21
CA LYS A 13 6.12 10.64 10.34
C LYS A 13 7.15 11.62 9.79
N PRO A 14 6.80 12.89 9.58
CA PRO A 14 7.84 13.89 9.37
C PRO A 14 7.62 15.19 10.15
N LEU A 15 8.54 16.14 9.94
CA LEU A 15 8.31 17.57 10.14
C LEU A 15 7.00 18.09 9.48
N ASN A 16 6.47 17.37 8.48
CA ASN A 16 5.23 17.69 7.76
C ASN A 16 4.03 16.97 8.41
N ALA A 17 3.31 17.66 9.30
CA ALA A 17 2.18 17.13 10.08
C ALA A 17 0.91 16.74 9.28
N HIS A 18 1.05 16.13 8.10
CA HIS A 18 -0.07 15.69 7.27
C HIS A 18 -0.42 14.22 7.55
N PRO A 19 -1.58 13.93 8.17
CA PRO A 19 -2.04 12.56 8.33
C PRO A 19 -2.36 11.97 6.95
N LEU A 20 -1.73 10.83 6.63
CA LEU A 20 -2.07 10.08 5.42
C LEU A 20 -3.46 9.44 5.58
N PRO A 21 -4.25 9.36 4.50
CA PRO A 21 -5.59 8.79 4.54
C PRO A 21 -5.55 7.30 4.89
N GLN A 22 -6.37 6.93 5.87
CA GLN A 22 -6.57 5.56 6.34
C GLN A 22 -7.88 5.03 5.77
N ARG A 23 -7.82 4.20 4.74
CA ARG A 23 -9.02 3.60 4.15
C ARG A 23 -8.82 2.12 3.82
N PRO A 24 -9.85 1.28 4.07
CA PRO A 24 -9.83 -0.10 3.64
C PRO A 24 -9.79 -0.18 2.11
N LEU A 25 -9.20 -1.26 1.58
CA LEU A 25 -9.20 -1.50 0.15
C LEU A 25 -10.64 -1.71 -0.33
N HIS A 26 -11.12 -0.82 -1.20
CA HIS A 26 -12.48 -0.86 -1.71
C HIS A 26 -12.72 -1.98 -2.76
N LYS A 27 -11.64 -2.58 -3.29
CA LYS A 27 -11.70 -3.71 -4.23
C LYS A 27 -11.11 -4.98 -3.60
N PRO A 28 -11.68 -6.16 -3.84
CA PRO A 28 -11.13 -7.39 -3.30
C PRO A 28 -9.86 -7.81 -4.07
N VAL A 29 -8.83 -8.31 -3.37
CA VAL A 29 -7.55 -8.76 -3.96
C VAL A 29 -7.75 -9.75 -5.12
N ARG A 30 -8.75 -10.63 -5.04
CA ARG A 30 -9.09 -11.60 -6.10
C ARG A 30 -9.35 -10.96 -7.47
N SER A 31 -9.83 -9.71 -7.50
CA SER A 31 -10.07 -8.98 -8.74
C SER A 31 -8.79 -8.43 -9.38
N ALA A 32 -7.71 -8.27 -8.62
CA ALA A 32 -6.43 -7.78 -9.11
C ALA A 32 -5.55 -8.89 -9.71
N ILE A 33 -5.73 -10.14 -9.27
CA ILE A 33 -4.89 -11.29 -9.67
C ILE A 33 -5.44 -12.01 -10.90
N ARG A 34 -6.71 -11.80 -11.23
CA ARG A 34 -7.40 -12.52 -12.30
C ARG A 34 -7.00 -11.98 -13.68
N ILE A 35 -5.82 -12.38 -14.13
CA ILE A 35 -5.32 -12.12 -15.47
C ILE A 35 -5.77 -13.28 -16.35
N GLU A 36 -6.99 -13.17 -16.86
CA GLU A 36 -7.55 -14.12 -17.84
C GLU A 36 -7.59 -13.54 -19.27
N ASP A 37 -6.90 -12.40 -19.45
CA ASP A 37 -6.69 -11.76 -20.74
C ASP A 37 -5.32 -12.16 -21.30
N PRO A 38 -5.25 -12.83 -22.47
CA PRO A 38 -3.99 -13.21 -23.12
C PRO A 38 -3.17 -12.02 -23.63
N LEU A 39 -3.71 -10.80 -23.61
CA LEU A 39 -2.98 -9.56 -23.94
C LEU A 39 -2.23 -8.96 -22.74
N VAL A 40 -2.32 -9.58 -21.57
CA VAL A 40 -1.69 -9.10 -20.34
C VAL A 40 -0.55 -10.05 -19.93
N MET A 41 0.51 -9.50 -19.35
CA MET A 41 1.65 -10.30 -18.87
C MET A 41 1.20 -11.30 -17.79
N PRO A 42 1.54 -12.60 -17.92
CA PRO A 42 1.27 -13.60 -16.90
C PRO A 42 2.00 -13.32 -15.59
N LEU A 43 1.37 -13.61 -14.45
CA LEU A 43 2.03 -13.60 -13.15
C LEU A 43 2.77 -14.92 -12.93
N VAL A 44 4.00 -14.84 -12.47
CA VAL A 44 4.85 -15.97 -12.07
C VAL A 44 5.12 -15.94 -10.56
N PRO A 45 5.47 -17.08 -9.94
CA PRO A 45 5.86 -17.11 -8.53
C PRO A 45 7.00 -16.13 -8.25
N GLY A 46 6.80 -15.25 -7.26
CA GLY A 46 7.74 -14.17 -6.92
C GLY A 46 7.26 -12.79 -7.36
N ASP A 47 6.24 -12.70 -8.22
CA ASP A 47 5.70 -11.41 -8.65
C ASP A 47 4.91 -10.70 -7.54
N ALA A 48 5.11 -9.38 -7.47
CA ALA A 48 4.37 -8.49 -6.58
C ALA A 48 3.31 -7.71 -7.37
N ASN A 49 2.06 -7.76 -6.92
CA ASN A 49 0.94 -7.02 -7.52
C ASN A 49 0.47 -5.89 -6.58
N PRO A 50 0.81 -4.62 -6.87
CA PRO A 50 0.37 -3.49 -6.07
C PRO A 50 -1.14 -3.25 -6.25
N THR A 51 -1.91 -3.37 -5.15
CA THR A 51 -3.38 -3.30 -5.18
C THR A 51 -3.95 -1.87 -5.24
N GLY A 52 -3.09 -0.87 -5.44
CA GLY A 52 -3.43 0.55 -5.39
C GLY A 52 -3.49 1.14 -3.98
N THR A 53 -3.45 2.47 -3.89
CA THR A 53 -3.43 3.23 -2.63
C THR A 53 -4.83 3.80 -2.34
N PRO A 54 -5.51 3.37 -1.26
CA PRO A 54 -6.81 3.90 -0.92
C PRO A 54 -6.67 5.28 -0.25
N GLY A 55 -6.66 6.35 -1.05
CA GLY A 55 -6.66 7.72 -0.53
C GLY A 55 -5.90 8.72 -1.39
N THR A 56 -5.71 9.93 -0.84
CA THR A 56 -4.92 11.02 -1.40
C THR A 56 -3.42 10.78 -1.22
N VAL A 57 -2.65 11.06 -2.26
CA VAL A 57 -1.17 11.06 -2.22
C VAL A 57 -0.69 12.41 -1.68
N VAL A 58 0.30 12.38 -0.78
CA VAL A 58 0.93 13.58 -0.19
C VAL A 58 2.41 13.57 -0.56
N PRO A 59 3.03 14.71 -0.91
CA PRO A 59 4.46 14.78 -1.16
C PRO A 59 5.27 14.41 0.09
N VAL A 60 6.43 13.79 -0.14
CA VAL A 60 7.42 13.47 0.90
C VAL A 60 8.68 14.28 0.65
N GLN A 61 9.43 14.58 1.70
CA GLN A 61 10.67 15.36 1.65
C GLN A 61 11.84 14.58 2.27
N PRO A 62 13.10 14.85 1.86
CA PRO A 62 14.26 14.30 2.56
C PRO A 62 14.20 14.60 4.06
N GLY A 63 14.50 13.59 4.88
CA GLY A 63 14.35 13.63 6.34
C GLY A 63 13.01 13.09 6.85
N ASP A 64 12.03 12.83 5.97
CA ASP A 64 10.78 12.17 6.35
C ASP A 64 10.98 10.68 6.66
N VAL A 65 10.09 10.10 7.47
CA VAL A 65 9.98 8.64 7.62
C VAL A 65 8.56 8.20 7.28
N VAL A 66 8.41 7.44 6.21
CA VAL A 66 7.12 6.88 5.80
C VAL A 66 6.91 5.53 6.50
N GLU A 67 5.88 5.45 7.33
CA GLU A 67 5.48 4.19 7.98
C GLU A 67 4.19 3.65 7.36
N ILE A 68 4.18 2.37 6.98
CA ILE A 68 3.01 1.67 6.46
C ILE A 68 2.76 0.47 7.35
N LEU A 69 1.61 0.43 8.00
CA LEU A 69 1.13 -0.70 8.79
C LEU A 69 0.08 -1.46 7.99
N VAL A 70 0.19 -2.77 7.90
CA VAL A 70 -0.89 -3.63 7.44
C VAL A 70 -1.22 -4.63 8.54
N ASP A 71 -2.47 -4.61 8.98
CA ASP A 71 -2.93 -5.52 10.04
C ASP A 71 -2.69 -6.99 9.64
N GLY A 72 -2.11 -7.75 10.56
CA GLY A 72 -1.72 -9.14 10.33
C GLY A 72 -0.48 -9.39 9.46
N ILE A 73 0.16 -8.35 8.90
CA ILE A 73 1.43 -8.46 8.15
C ILE A 73 2.59 -7.79 8.89
N GLY A 74 2.38 -6.55 9.37
CA GLY A 74 3.39 -5.79 10.10
C GLY A 74 3.53 -4.35 9.62
N THR A 75 4.60 -3.69 10.09
CA THR A 75 4.92 -2.29 9.77
C THR A 75 6.18 -2.21 8.93
N LEU A 76 6.10 -1.54 7.78
CA LEU A 76 7.25 -1.07 7.00
C LEU A 76 7.56 0.37 7.41
N SER A 77 8.82 0.67 7.71
CA SER A 77 9.31 2.04 7.95
C SER A 77 10.39 2.36 6.93
N ASN A 78 10.18 3.39 6.12
CA ASN A 78 11.07 3.78 5.04
C ASN A 78 11.52 5.24 5.22
N PRO A 79 12.79 5.50 5.59
CA PRO A 79 13.32 6.86 5.64
C PRO A 79 13.50 7.42 4.23
N VAL A 80 13.13 8.69 4.05
CA VAL A 80 13.33 9.43 2.80
C VAL A 80 14.67 10.14 2.90
N VAL A 81 15.60 9.75 2.02
CA VAL A 81 16.94 10.31 1.94
C VAL A 81 17.08 11.21 0.72
N GLU A 82 18.09 12.06 0.69
CA GLU A 82 18.45 12.80 -0.52
C GLU A 82 18.86 11.83 -1.66
N PRO A 83 18.65 12.21 -2.94
CA PRO A 83 19.00 11.39 -4.10
C PRO A 83 20.49 11.01 -4.19
#